data_AF-A0A7W5HLF4-F1
#
_entry.id   AF-A0A7W5HLF4-F1
#
_cell.length_a   1.000
_cell.length_b   1.000
_cell.length_c   1.000
_cell.angle_alpha   90.00
_cell.angle_beta   90.00
_cell.angle_gamma   90.00
#
_symmetry.space_group_name_H-M   'P 1'
#
loop_
_entity.id
_entity.type
_entity.pdbx_description
1 polymer ?
#
loop_
_entity_poly.entity_id
_entity_poly.type
_entity_poly.pdbx_seq_one_letter_code
_entity_poly.pdbx_strand_id
1 'polypeptide(L)' 'MTHLDSQSDIARRYSLTIPGVIRWRKDGSFPAPFATYGASKRPLYDPAAVDAWVRSHRPEYAQAGGEVRA' A
#
# COMPACT_ATOMS: atom_id res chain seq x y z
N MET A 1 17.98 1.84 4.77
CA MET A 1 16.91 1.57 5.74
C MET A 1 15.66 1.25 4.95
N THR A 2 15.16 0.01 5.02
CA THR A 2 13.93 -0.37 4.30
C THR A 2 12.75 0.25 5.02
N HIS A 3 12.15 1.29 4.44
CA HIS A 3 10.96 1.92 4.98
C HIS A 3 9.76 1.02 4.68
N LEU A 4 8.98 0.66 5.71
CA LEU A 4 7.79 -0.18 5.57
C LEU A 4 6.54 0.64 5.83
N ASP A 5 5.55 0.46 4.95
CA ASP A 5 4.31 1.22 5.00
C ASP A 5 3.21 0.48 5.74
N SER A 6 2.60 1.18 6.69
CA SER A 6 1.35 0.76 7.30
C SER A 6 0.19 0.98 6.33
N GLN A 7 -0.96 0.35 6.60
CA GLN A 7 -2.18 0.59 5.82
C GLN A 7 -2.56 2.07 5.71
N SER A 8 -2.34 2.84 6.78
CA SER A 8 -2.56 4.29 6.78
C SER A 8 -1.62 5.05 5.86
N ASP A 9 -0.38 4.59 5.73
CA ASP A 9 0.58 5.20 4.82
C ASP A 9 0.18 4.91 3.37
N ILE A 10 -0.09 3.64 3.04
CA ILE A 10 -0.59 3.23 1.73
C ILE A 10 -1.85 4.02 1.36
N ALA A 11 -2.79 4.14 2.29
CA ALA A 11 -4.01 4.91 2.09
C ALA A 11 -3.69 6.37 1.74
N ARG A 12 -2.80 7.01 2.50
CA ARG A 12 -2.39 8.39 2.24
C ARG A 12 -1.67 8.54 0.89
N ARG A 13 -0.78 7.61 0.56
CA ARG A 13 0.03 7.62 -0.67
C ARG A 13 -0.80 7.55 -1.94
N TYR A 14 -1.86 6.73 -1.92
CA TYR A 14 -2.74 6.55 -3.07
C TYR A 14 -4.05 7.33 -2.96
N SER A 15 -4.14 8.29 -2.03
CA SER A 15 -5.35 9.09 -1.77
C SER A 15 -6.61 8.22 -1.56
N LEU A 16 -6.43 7.13 -0.83
CA LEU A 16 -7.45 6.15 -0.48
C LEU A 16 -7.87 6.26 0.97
N THR A 17 -8.99 5.62 1.27
CA THR A 17 -9.42 5.36 2.64
C THR A 17 -8.86 4.01 3.13
N ILE A 18 -8.71 3.85 4.45
CA ILE A 18 -8.36 2.56 5.07
C ILE A 18 -9.23 1.38 4.57
N PRO A 19 -10.57 1.50 4.50
CA PRO A 19 -11.40 0.45 3.91
C PRO A 19 -11.07 0.14 2.44
N GLY A 20 -10.60 1.12 1.67
CA GLY A 20 -10.07 0.90 0.31
C GLY A 20 -8.83 -0.01 0.31
N VAL A 21 -7.87 0.24 1.21
CA VAL A 21 -6.69 -0.61 1.38
C VAL A 21 -7.06 -2.01 1.91
N ILE A 22 -8.04 -2.10 2.82
CA ILE A 22 -8.55 -3.41 3.28
C ILE A 22 -9.18 -4.18 2.12
N ARG A 23 -9.91 -3.50 1.21
CA ARG A 23 -10.44 -4.13 0.00
C ARG A 23 -9.34 -4.64 -0.91
N TRP A 24 -8.25 -3.89 -1.09
CA TRP A 24 -7.09 -4.35 -1.85
C TRP A 24 -6.47 -5.60 -1.24
N ARG A 25 -6.30 -5.66 0.09
CA ARG A 25 -5.79 -6.85 0.78
C ARG A 25 -6.65 -8.11 0.63
N LYS A 26 -7.95 -7.95 0.36
CA LYS A 26 -8.83 -9.09 0.08
C LYS A 26 -8.60 -9.67 -1.32
N ASP A 27 -7.93 -8.93 -2.19
CA ASP A 27 -7.46 -9.43 -3.47
C ASP A 27 -6.30 -10.39 -3.21
N GLY A 28 -6.42 -11.64 -3.65
CA GLY A 28 -5.39 -12.66 -3.41
C GLY A 28 -4.05 -12.36 -4.08
N SER A 29 -4.02 -11.41 -5.01
CA SER A 29 -2.79 -10.97 -5.68
C SER A 29 -2.08 -9.83 -4.94
N PHE A 30 -2.70 -9.25 -3.91
CA PHE A 30 -2.10 -8.16 -3.15
C PHE A 30 -0.84 -8.64 -2.41
N PRO A 31 0.24 -7.85 -2.36
CA PRO A 31 1.48 -8.26 -1.72
C PRO A 31 1.27 -8.66 -0.26
N ALA A 32 1.91 -9.75 0.14
CA ALA A 32 1.91 -10.21 1.51
C ALA A 32 2.58 -9.16 2.43
N PRO A 33 2.14 -9.04 3.69
CA PRO A 33 2.80 -8.18 4.66
C PRO A 33 4.23 -8.65 4.88
N PHE A 34 5.20 -7.74 4.74
CA PHE A 34 6.61 -8.01 4.96
C PHE A 34 6.92 -8.20 6.45
N ALA A 35 6.22 -7.45 7.30
CA ALA A 35 6.35 -7.55 8.75
C ALA A 35 5.03 -7.23 9.45
N THR A 36 5.00 -7.42 10.76
CA THR A 36 3.92 -6.94 11.61
C THR A 36 4.49 -6.17 12.79
N TYR A 37 3.85 -5.08 13.22
CA TYR A 37 4.29 -4.30 14.37
C TYR A 37 3.26 -4.22 15.50
N GLY A 38 3.77 -4.01 16.72
CA GLY A 38 2.98 -3.80 17.93
C GLY A 38 2.28 -5.06 18.45
N ALA A 39 1.71 -4.96 19.66
CA ALA A 39 1.00 -6.07 20.31
C ALA A 39 -0.19 -6.59 19.47
N SER A 40 -0.80 -5.71 18.67
CA SER A 40 -1.92 -6.04 17.79
C SER A 40 -1.50 -6.63 16.43
N LYS A 41 -0.21 -6.91 16.19
CA LYS A 41 0.33 -7.48 14.94
C LYS A 41 -0.17 -6.76 13.67
N ARG A 42 -0.06 -5.43 13.66
CA ARG A 42 -0.51 -4.61 12.52
C ARG A 42 0.40 -4.88 11.32
N PRO A 43 -0.14 -5.21 10.14
CA PRO A 43 0.68 -5.56 8.98
C PRO A 43 1.38 -4.33 8.40
N LEU A 44 2.65 -4.52 8.07
CA LEU A 44 3.53 -3.59 7.39
C LEU A 44 3.88 -4.16 6.01
N TYR A 45 3.84 -3.32 5.00
CA TYR A 45 4.06 -3.69 3.60
C TYR A 45 5.30 -3.01 3.07
N ASP A 46 5.92 -3.64 2.09
CA ASP A 46 6.97 -3.00 1.33
C ASP A 46 6.36 -2.00 0.31
N PRO A 47 6.76 -0.71 0.32
CA PRO A 47 6.24 0.29 -0.60
C PRO A 47 6.43 -0.08 -2.07
N ALA A 48 7.58 -0.66 -2.42
CA ALA A 48 7.90 -0.97 -3.80
C ALA A 48 7.07 -2.16 -4.31
N ALA A 49 6.83 -3.17 -3.46
CA ALA A 49 5.92 -4.27 -3.76
C ALA A 49 4.47 -3.79 -3.96
N VAL A 50 4.00 -2.87 -3.10
CA VAL A 50 2.67 -2.27 -3.24
C VAL A 50 2.57 -1.43 -4.51
N ASP A 51 3.57 -0.60 -4.82
CA ASP A 51 3.61 0.22 -6.04
C ASP A 51 3.61 -0.65 -7.31
N ALA A 52 4.41 -1.71 -7.35
CA ALA A 52 4.42 -2.66 -8.47
C ALA A 52 3.04 -3.31 -8.67
N TRP A 53 2.41 -3.74 -7.58
CA TRP A 53 1.05 -4.30 -7.63
C TRP A 53 0.03 -3.28 -8.13
N VAL A 54 0.07 -2.04 -7.61
CA VAL A 54 -0.84 -0.96 -8.03
C VAL A 54 -0.67 -0.66 -9.52
N ARG A 55 0.57 -0.54 -10.02
CA ARG A 55 0.84 -0.32 -11.45
C ARG A 55 0.27 -1.43 -12.33
N SER A 56 0.31 -2.68 -11.87
CA SER A 56 -0.15 -3.83 -12.65
C SER A 56 -1.66 -4.11 -12.54
N HIS A 57 -2.27 -3.89 -11.37
CA HIS A 57 -3.67 -4.27 -11.11
C HIS A 57 -4.62 -3.07 -11.08
N ARG A 58 -4.10 -1.87 -10.78
CA ARG A 58 -4.85 -0.67 -10.45
C ARG A 58 -4.15 0.58 -11.04
N PRO A 59 -3.87 0.61 -12.36
CA PRO A 59 -3.09 1.68 -12.98
C PRO A 59 -3.70 3.08 -12.81
N GLU A 60 -5.02 3.15 -12.60
CA GLU A 60 -5.76 4.38 -12.27
C GLU A 60 -5.24 5.08 -10.99
N TYR A 61 -4.71 4.33 -10.01
CA TYR A 61 -4.12 4.88 -8.78
C TYR A 61 -2.61 5.11 -8.90
N ALA A 62 -1.94 4.45 -9.87
CA ALA A 62 -0.51 4.65 -10.11
C ALA A 62 -0.20 6.07 -10.63
N GLN A 63 -1.13 6.69 -11.35
CA GLN A 63 -1.00 8.07 -11.82
C GLN A 63 -1.23 9.10 -10.70
N ALA A 64 -2.13 8.81 -9.77
CA ALA A 64 -2.45 9.70 -8.64
C ALA A 64 -1.34 9.76 -7.57
N GLY A 65 -0.51 8.72 -7.44
CA GLY A 65 0.64 8.70 -6.52
C GLY A 65 1.95 9.22 -7.12
N GLY A 66 1.95 9.65 -8.39
CA GLY A 66 3.13 10.01 -9.17
C GLY A 66 3.41 11.50 -9.34
N GLU A 67 2.48 12.39 -8.97
CA GLU A 67 2.67 13.84 -9.11
C GLU A 67 2.68 14.57 -7.76
N VAL A 68 3.88 14.65 -7.19
CA VAL A 68 4.35 15.89 -6.55
C VAL A 68 5.67 16.28 -7.20
N ARG A 69 5.58 16.98 -8.33
CA ARG A 69 6.66 17.85 -8.80
C ARG A 69 6.39 19.25 -8.26
N ALA A 70 7.25 19.72 -7.36
CA ALA A 70 7.65 21.12 -7.23
C ALA A 70 8.98 21.16 -6.46
#